data_AF-A0A9W9Z0Y2-F1
#
_entry.id   AF-A0A9W9Z0Y2-F1
#
_cell.length_a   1.000
_cell.length_b   1.000
_cell.length_c   1.000
_cell.angle_alpha   90.00
_cell.angle_beta   90.00
_cell.angle_gamma   90.00
#
_symmetry.space_group_name_H-M   'P 1'
#
loop_
_entity.id
_entity.type
_entity.pdbx_description
1 polymer ?
#
loop_
_entity_poly.entity_id
_entity_poly.type
_entity_poly.pdbx_seq_one_letter_code
_entity_poly.pdbx_strand_id
1 'polypeptide(L)'
;MNDDEGIDFHKLEKELALAVEADAKYVRENDAKFRAVEQRVASYEEFRDIVGASHLKPLERKDLTGEQSLKQPWNPHAQGKSHTTSMNLTSLPLSSAFKIPQTAHEFTKVWNASVKQK
;
A
#
# COMPACT_ATOMS: atom_id res chain seq x y z
N MET A 1 -11.77 -2.84 -66.24
CA MET A 1 -11.52 -4.26 -65.91
C MET A 1 -11.58 -4.32 -64.39
N ASN A 2 -12.37 -5.25 -63.86
CA ASN A 2 -12.94 -5.26 -62.51
C ASN A 2 -11.94 -5.05 -61.36
N ASP A 3 -12.10 -3.96 -60.62
CA ASP A 3 -11.48 -3.75 -59.30
C ASP A 3 -12.38 -4.39 -58.23
N ASP A 4 -12.50 -5.72 -58.25
CA ASP A 4 -13.11 -6.47 -57.14
C ASP A 4 -11.99 -6.85 -56.16
N GLU A 5 -11.46 -5.83 -55.48
CA GLU A 5 -10.56 -6.01 -54.35
C GLU A 5 -11.44 -6.43 -53.17
N GLY A 6 -11.65 -7.75 -53.07
CA GLY A 6 -12.49 -8.36 -52.04
C GLY A 6 -12.13 -7.86 -50.64
N ILE A 7 -13.15 -7.60 -49.83
CA ILE A 7 -13.02 -7.07 -48.47
C ILE A 7 -12.10 -7.97 -47.64
N ASP A 8 -11.00 -7.41 -47.15
CA ASP A 8 -10.11 -8.09 -46.20
C ASP A 8 -10.72 -8.06 -44.80
N PHE A 9 -11.36 -9.17 -44.43
CA PHE A 9 -11.99 -9.36 -43.12
C PHE A 9 -10.99 -9.28 -41.96
N HIS A 10 -9.73 -9.66 -42.17
CA HIS A 10 -8.73 -9.65 -41.10
C HIS A 10 -8.30 -8.23 -40.75
N LYS A 11 -8.13 -7.38 -41.78
CA LYS A 11 -7.91 -5.95 -41.59
C LYS A 11 -9.08 -5.31 -40.85
N LEU A 12 -10.31 -5.63 -41.24
CA LEU A 12 -11.51 -5.09 -40.62
C LEU A 12 -11.66 -5.52 -39.15
N GLU A 13 -11.38 -6.79 -38.84
CA GLU A 13 -11.38 -7.30 -37.47
C GLU A 13 -10.35 -6.58 -36.58
N LYS A 14 -9.15 -6.33 -37.11
CA LYS A 14 -8.11 -5.58 -36.40
C LYS A 14 -8.55 -4.13 -36.13
N GLU A 15 -9.12 -3.47 -37.13
CA GLU A 15 -9.64 -2.10 -36.98
C GLU A 15 -10.75 -2.05 -35.92
N LEU A 16 -11.66 -3.04 -35.91
CA LEU A 16 -12.70 -3.16 -34.90
C LEU A 16 -12.13 -3.35 -33.50
N ALA A 17 -11.16 -4.26 -33.34
CA ALA A 17 -10.52 -4.51 -32.05
C ALA A 17 -9.85 -3.24 -31.48
N LEU A 18 -9.16 -2.48 -32.33
CA LEU A 18 -8.54 -1.21 -31.96
C LEU A 18 -9.58 -0.15 -31.57
N ALA A 19 -10.69 -0.06 -32.30
CA ALA A 19 -11.78 0.87 -32.00
C ALA A 19 -12.42 0.54 -30.63
N VAL A 20 -12.69 -0.73 -30.36
CA VAL A 20 -13.25 -1.19 -29.08
C VAL A 20 -12.30 -0.88 -27.91
N GLU A 21 -11.00 -1.11 -28.10
CA GLU A 21 -10.00 -0.79 -27.07
C GLU A 21 -9.93 0.72 -26.80
N ALA A 22 -9.99 1.55 -27.86
CA ALA A 22 -10.00 3.00 -27.74
C ALA A 22 -11.23 3.50 -26.97
N ASP A 23 -12.41 2.95 -27.26
CA ASP A 23 -13.64 3.29 -26.54
C ASP A 23 -13.56 2.86 -25.06
N ALA A 24 -13.07 1.66 -24.78
CA ALA A 24 -12.87 1.18 -23.42
C ALA A 24 -11.88 2.07 -22.64
N LYS A 25 -10.84 2.57 -23.31
CA LYS A 25 -9.90 3.53 -22.73
C LYS A 25 -10.57 4.87 -22.44
N TYR A 26 -11.32 5.41 -23.40
CA TYR A 26 -12.05 6.66 -23.24
C TYR A 26 -13.01 6.60 -22.05
N VAL A 27 -13.78 5.51 -21.92
CA VAL A 27 -14.70 5.32 -20.80
C VAL A 27 -13.98 5.33 -19.46
N ARG A 28 -12.87 4.58 -19.33
CA ARG A 28 -12.05 4.55 -18.09
C ARG A 28 -11.47 5.91 -17.73
N GLU A 29 -10.93 6.64 -18.70
CA GLU A 29 -10.39 7.98 -18.45
C GLU A 29 -11.49 8.96 -18.06
N ASN A 30 -12.65 8.90 -18.70
CA ASN A 30 -13.77 9.79 -18.40
C ASN A 30 -14.37 9.53 -17.02
N ASP A 31 -14.51 8.27 -16.62
CA ASP A 31 -14.87 7.89 -15.26
C ASP A 31 -13.87 8.46 -14.23
N ALA A 32 -12.56 8.35 -14.50
CA ALA A 32 -11.54 8.94 -13.66
C ALA A 32 -11.61 10.47 -13.61
N LYS A 33 -11.95 11.15 -14.71
CA LYS A 33 -12.19 12.59 -14.74
C LYS A 33 -13.36 12.98 -13.84
N PHE A 34 -14.48 12.27 -13.94
CA PHE A 34 -15.65 12.53 -13.09
C PHE A 34 -15.32 12.30 -11.62
N ARG A 35 -14.66 11.19 -11.29
CA ARG A 35 -14.21 10.88 -9.92
C ARG A 35 -13.28 11.97 -9.37
N ALA A 36 -12.32 12.44 -10.15
CA ALA A 36 -11.42 13.51 -9.75
C ALA A 36 -12.22 14.79 -9.45
N VAL A 37 -13.13 15.19 -10.34
CA VAL A 37 -13.99 16.37 -10.14
C VAL A 37 -14.86 16.22 -8.88
N GLU A 38 -15.45 15.04 -8.65
CA GLU A 38 -16.25 14.75 -7.47
C GLU A 38 -15.44 14.83 -6.17
N GLN A 39 -14.18 14.38 -6.21
CA GLN A 39 -13.23 14.49 -5.10
C GLN A 39 -12.73 15.92 -4.85
N ARG A 40 -13.07 16.88 -5.73
CA ARG A 40 -12.68 18.31 -5.64
C ARG A 40 -11.17 18.51 -5.49
N VAL A 41 -10.42 17.85 -6.37
CA VAL A 41 -8.95 17.95 -6.41
C VAL A 41 -8.47 19.40 -6.44
N ALA A 42 -7.44 19.73 -5.66
CA ALA A 42 -6.98 21.12 -5.51
C ALA A 42 -6.06 21.59 -6.64
N SER A 43 -5.39 20.66 -7.33
CA SER A 43 -4.41 20.97 -8.38
C SER A 43 -4.66 20.20 -9.67
N TYR A 44 -4.25 20.78 -10.79
CA TYR A 44 -4.33 20.10 -12.09
C TYR A 44 -3.39 18.90 -12.18
N GLU A 45 -2.22 18.95 -11.55
CA GLU A 45 -1.28 17.82 -11.53
C GLU A 45 -1.91 16.60 -10.86
N GLU A 46 -2.59 16.78 -9.73
CA GLU A 46 -3.30 15.69 -9.05
C GLU A 46 -4.47 15.16 -9.90
N PHE A 47 -5.22 16.04 -10.59
CA PHE A 47 -6.22 15.61 -11.57
C PHE A 47 -5.61 14.79 -12.71
N ARG A 48 -4.48 15.23 -13.26
CA ARG A 48 -3.75 14.55 -14.34
C ARG A 48 -3.30 13.17 -13.89
N ASP A 49 -2.72 13.08 -12.69
CA ASP A 49 -2.24 11.82 -12.12
C ASP A 49 -3.39 10.83 -11.92
N ILE A 50 -4.52 11.31 -11.40
CA ILE A 50 -5.72 10.49 -11.20
C ILE A 50 -6.25 9.91 -12.53
N VAL A 51 -6.30 10.73 -13.59
CA VAL A 51 -6.79 10.30 -14.91
C VAL A 51 -5.79 9.40 -15.59
N GLY A 52 -4.50 9.73 -15.51
CA GLY A 52 -3.40 8.93 -16.05
C GLY A 52 -3.33 7.53 -15.41
N ALA A 53 -3.61 7.44 -14.11
CA ALA A 53 -3.65 6.18 -13.38
C ALA A 53 -4.95 5.35 -13.58
N SER A 54 -5.89 5.78 -14.43
CA SER A 54 -7.19 5.10 -14.64
C SER A 54 -7.10 3.66 -15.15
N HIS A 55 -5.96 3.28 -15.74
CA HIS A 55 -5.71 1.92 -16.21
C HIS A 55 -5.21 0.97 -15.11
N LEU A 56 -4.89 1.48 -13.91
CA LEU A 56 -4.43 0.66 -12.79
C LEU A 56 -5.60 -0.09 -12.16
N LYS A 57 -5.39 -1.37 -11.86
CA LYS A 57 -6.37 -2.19 -11.14
C LYS A 57 -6.20 -2.00 -9.64
N PRO A 58 -7.30 -2.02 -8.86
CA PRO A 58 -7.20 -2.08 -7.40
C PRO A 58 -6.36 -3.27 -6.96
N LEU A 59 -5.55 -3.08 -5.92
CA LEU A 59 -4.76 -4.16 -5.34
C LEU A 59 -5.70 -5.25 -4.79
N GLU A 60 -5.44 -6.48 -5.15
CA GLU A 60 -6.16 -7.63 -4.62
C GLU A 60 -5.57 -8.04 -3.25
N ARG A 61 -6.35 -8.77 -2.44
CA ARG A 61 -5.88 -9.24 -1.12
C ARG A 61 -4.61 -10.09 -1.19
N LYS A 62 -4.41 -10.78 -2.32
CA LYS A 62 -3.19 -11.55 -2.61
C LYS A 62 -1.97 -10.65 -2.79
N ASP A 63 -2.15 -9.45 -3.33
CA ASP A 63 -1.07 -8.47 -3.51
C ASP A 63 -0.66 -7.86 -2.17
N LEU A 64 -1.63 -7.66 -1.27
CA LEU A 64 -1.42 -7.13 0.08
C LEU A 64 -0.74 -8.14 1.02
N THR A 65 -1.10 -9.42 0.93
CA THR A 65 -0.63 -10.45 1.88
C THR A 65 0.64 -11.15 1.38
N GLY A 66 1.03 -10.90 0.12
CA GLY A 66 1.93 -11.76 -0.64
C GLY A 66 1.30 -13.14 -0.89
N GLU A 67 1.69 -13.83 -1.97
CA GLU A 67 1.32 -15.25 -2.17
C GLU A 67 1.81 -16.13 -1.01
N GLN A 68 2.85 -15.70 -0.32
CA GLN A 68 3.35 -16.28 0.91
C GLN A 68 3.13 -15.27 2.01
N SER A 69 2.13 -15.51 2.87
CA SER A 69 2.00 -14.80 4.14
C SER A 69 3.38 -14.76 4.78
N LEU A 70 3.94 -13.56 4.97
CA LEU A 70 5.28 -13.40 5.55
C LEU A 70 5.30 -14.18 6.87
N LYS A 71 5.93 -15.36 6.87
CA LYS A 71 6.09 -16.19 8.07
C LYS A 71 7.06 -15.56 9.08
N GLN A 72 7.57 -14.37 8.76
CA GLN A 72 8.43 -13.58 9.61
C GLN A 72 7.58 -12.92 10.69
N PRO A 73 7.78 -13.28 11.98
CA PRO A 73 7.17 -12.52 13.05
C PRO A 73 7.68 -11.07 12.96
N TRP A 74 6.77 -10.11 13.00
CA TRP A 74 7.08 -8.67 13.06
C TRP A 74 8.09 -8.34 14.17
N ASN A 75 8.15 -9.19 15.21
CA ASN A 75 9.17 -9.16 16.24
C ASN A 75 9.79 -10.57 16.43
N PRO A 76 11.06 -10.80 16.03
CA PRO A 76 11.77 -12.06 16.23
C PRO A 76 11.86 -12.50 17.70
N HIS A 77 11.80 -11.53 18.63
CA HIS A 77 11.88 -11.76 20.07
C HIS A 77 10.52 -11.97 20.73
N ALA A 78 9.41 -11.70 20.04
CA ALA A 78 8.06 -12.02 20.51
C ALA A 78 7.77 -13.50 20.23
N GLN A 79 8.38 -14.39 21.01
CA GLN A 79 8.09 -15.82 20.92
C GLN A 79 6.66 -16.06 21.44
N GLY A 80 5.76 -16.40 20.51
CA GLY A 80 4.34 -16.70 20.74
C GLY A 80 4.07 -18.02 21.46
N LYS A 81 4.75 -18.25 22.59
CA LYS A 81 4.36 -19.27 23.55
C LYS A 81 4.16 -18.53 24.86
N SER A 82 2.92 -18.55 25.36
CA SER A 82 2.66 -18.36 26.78
C SER A 82 3.39 -19.48 27.53
N HIS A 83 4.69 -19.36 27.69
CA HIS A 83 5.39 -20.02 28.77
C HIS A 83 4.91 -19.30 30.02
N THR A 84 3.82 -19.80 30.59
CA THR A 84 3.59 -19.74 32.03
C THR A 84 4.70 -20.55 32.68
N THR A 85 5.94 -20.10 32.54
CA THR A 85 7.01 -20.56 33.39
C THR A 85 6.95 -19.61 34.55
N SER A 86 6.27 -20.07 35.59
CA SER A 86 6.56 -19.69 36.98
C SER A 86 8.04 -20.02 37.25
N MET A 87 8.97 -19.27 36.66
CA MET A 87 10.33 -19.19 37.16
C MET A 87 10.24 -18.23 38.32
N ASN A 88 10.40 -18.79 39.51
CA ASN A 88 10.70 -18.06 40.73
C ASN A 88 11.60 -16.87 40.38
N LEU A 89 11.11 -15.67 40.64
CA LEU A 89 11.91 -14.46 40.71
C LEU A 89 12.91 -14.67 41.85
N THR A 90 14.03 -15.33 41.57
CA THR A 90 15.23 -15.13 42.36
C THR A 90 15.57 -13.67 42.15
N SER A 91 15.20 -12.87 43.15
CA SER A 91 15.47 -11.46 43.26
C SER A 91 16.98 -11.23 43.19
N LEU A 92 17.51 -11.12 41.98
CA LEU A 92 18.67 -10.27 41.76
C LEU A 92 18.22 -8.88 42.18
N PRO A 93 18.97 -8.18 43.05
CA PRO A 93 18.60 -6.84 43.47
C PRO A 93 18.73 -5.95 42.25
N LEU A 94 17.61 -5.75 41.55
CA LEU A 94 17.48 -4.72 40.55
C LEU A 94 17.61 -3.42 41.33
N SER A 95 18.80 -2.81 41.24
CA SER A 95 19.11 -1.52 41.82
C SER A 95 17.93 -0.58 41.59
N SER A 96 17.37 -0.12 42.71
CA SER A 96 16.15 0.67 42.91
C SER A 96 16.21 2.08 42.29
N ALA A 97 16.79 2.26 41.11
CA ALA A 97 17.14 3.58 40.58
C ALA A 97 16.44 3.98 39.28
N PHE A 98 15.62 3.13 38.65
CA PHE A 98 14.88 3.53 37.44
C PHE A 98 13.43 3.87 37.78
N LYS A 99 13.19 5.16 38.07
CA LYS A 99 11.84 5.71 38.20
C LYS A 99 11.13 5.59 36.85
N ILE A 100 10.03 4.83 36.82
CA ILE A 100 9.18 4.71 35.63
C ILE A 100 8.49 6.06 35.43
N PRO A 101 8.75 6.78 34.33
CA PRO A 101 8.19 8.10 34.12
C PRO A 101 6.66 8.01 34.01
N GLN A 102 5.95 8.82 34.80
CA GLN A 102 4.48 8.82 34.86
C GLN A 102 3.86 9.84 33.91
N THR A 103 4.68 10.66 33.26
CA THR A 103 4.23 11.71 32.35
C THR A 103 5.12 11.77 31.11
N ALA A 104 4.52 12.12 29.97
CA ALA A 104 5.24 12.23 28.69
C ALA A 104 6.49 13.13 28.79
N HIS A 105 6.39 14.24 29.53
CA HIS A 105 7.52 15.15 29.74
C HIS A 105 8.68 14.51 30.52
N GLU A 106 8.37 13.71 31.54
CA GLU A 106 9.36 12.99 32.35
C GLU A 106 10.07 11.92 31.51
N PHE A 107 9.32 11.23 30.65
CA PHE A 107 9.86 10.28 29.70
C PHE A 107 10.86 10.93 28.74
N THR A 108 10.50 12.05 28.10
CA THR A 108 11.40 12.74 27.17
C THR A 108 12.71 13.17 27.84
N LYS A 109 12.64 13.61 29.10
CA LYS A 109 13.82 14.04 29.86
C LYS A 109 14.75 12.87 30.17
N VAL A 110 14.21 11.74 30.63
CA VAL A 110 15.00 10.52 30.92
C VAL A 110 15.59 9.93 29.64
N TRP A 111 14.79 9.87 28.57
CA TRP A 111 15.22 9.38 27.27
C TRP A 111 16.40 10.19 26.72
N ASN A 112 16.28 11.52 26.67
CA ASN A 112 17.35 12.39 26.18
C ASN A 112 18.63 12.31 27.02
N ALA A 113 18.51 12.05 28.34
CA ALA A 113 19.67 11.82 29.20
C ALA A 113 20.36 10.47 28.91
N SER A 114 19.58 9.41 28.69
CA SER A 114 20.10 8.06 28.39
C SER A 114 20.82 7.97 27.03
N VAL A 115 20.34 8.71 26.03
CA VAL A 115 20.92 8.72 24.68
C VAL A 115 22.28 9.44 24.64
N LYS A 116 22.59 10.30 25.62
CA LYS A 116 23.85 11.05 25.70
C LYS A 116 24.96 10.36 26.51
N GLN A 117 24.70 9.23 27.17
CA GLN A 117 25.72 8.48 27.92
C GLN A 117 26.45 7.44 27.06
N LYS A 118 26.84 7.81 25.84
CA LYS A 118 27.62 6.97 24.93
C LYS A 118 28.94 7.64 24.57
#